data_AF-A0A0M3KE16-F1
#
_entry.id   AF-A0A0M3KE16-F1
#
_cell.length_a   1.000
_cell.length_b   1.000
_cell.length_c   1.000
_cell.angle_alpha   90.00
_cell.angle_beta   90.00
_cell.angle_gamma   90.00
#
_symmetry.space_group_name_H-M   'P 1'
#
loop_
_entity.id
_entity.type
_entity.pdbx_description
1 polymer ?
#
loop_
_entity_poly.entity_id
_entity_poly.type
_entity_poly.pdbx_seq_one_letter_code
_entity_poly.pdbx_strand_id
1 'polypeptide(L)'
;LSFTRQGAVCPKCMNGIMKREKSSRLLYEQQSFFEALFDLTKALSECNTEQQKKLRTRKDVNEVLALNAALLKVCQEQLSRNDFNRISLTRLFASMRTTAAAGFVGGA
;
A
#
# COMPACT_ATOMS: atom_id res chain seq x y z
N LEU A 1 19.97 17.85 13.91
CA LEU A 1 20.14 16.38 13.84
C LEU A 1 21.24 16.10 12.82
N SER A 2 22.29 15.39 13.22
CA SER A 2 23.31 14.92 12.27
C SER A 2 22.80 13.65 11.58
N PHE A 3 23.15 13.49 10.30
CA PHE A 3 22.73 12.35 9.48
C PHE A 3 23.97 11.60 8.98
N THR A 4 23.91 10.28 9.05
CA THR A 4 24.88 9.38 8.42
C THR A 4 24.20 8.62 7.29
N ARG A 5 24.96 7.77 6.60
CA ARG A 5 24.41 6.84 5.59
C ARG A 5 23.32 5.93 6.16
N GLN A 6 23.37 5.62 7.46
CA GLN A 6 22.42 4.74 8.13
C GLN A 6 21.18 5.47 8.66
N GLY A 7 21.21 6.79 8.81
CA GLY A 7 20.06 7.59 9.27
C GLY A 7 20.45 8.73 10.21
N ALA A 8 19.46 9.24 10.96
CA ALA A 8 19.67 10.30 11.94
C ALA A 8 20.37 9.76 13.19
N VAL A 9 21.43 10.44 13.64
CA VAL A 9 22.16 10.07 14.86
C VAL A 9 21.43 10.59 16.09
N CYS A 10 21.34 9.75 17.12
CA CYS A 10 20.76 10.11 18.40
C CYS A 10 21.62 11.19 19.10
N PRO A 11 21.06 12.38 19.39
CA PRO A 11 21.83 13.47 20.00
C PRO A 11 22.22 13.20 21.46
N LYS A 12 21.62 12.19 22.11
CA LYS A 12 21.88 11.88 23.53
C LYS A 12 23.04 10.92 23.73
N CYS A 13 23.09 9.82 22.97
CA CYS A 13 24.17 8.84 23.08
C CYS A 13 25.25 8.99 22.00
N MET A 14 25.04 9.84 20.99
CA MET A 14 25.95 10.14 19.87
C MET A 14 26.39 8.96 18.99
N ASN A 15 25.98 7.74 19.34
CA ASN A 15 26.35 6.51 18.64
C ASN A 15 25.12 5.73 18.10
N GLY A 16 23.93 5.97 18.66
CA GLY A 16 22.71 5.30 18.21
C GLY A 16 22.13 5.91 16.94
N ILE A 17 21.54 5.09 16.06
CA ILE A 17 20.73 5.56 14.93
C ILE A 17 19.26 5.58 15.33
N MET A 18 18.61 6.73 15.21
CA MET A 18 17.20 6.89 15.49
C MET A 18 16.36 6.20 14.41
N LYS A 19 15.35 5.45 14.84
CA LYS A 19 14.33 4.85 13.98
C LYS A 19 13.00 5.55 14.21
N ARG A 20 12.15 5.58 13.18
CA ARG A 20 10.76 6.00 13.35
C ARG A 20 10.06 5.01 14.29
N GLU A 21 9.35 5.52 15.29
CA GLU A 21 8.53 4.70 16.17
C GLU A 21 7.40 4.01 15.40
N LYS A 22 6.75 4.74 14.48
CA LYS A 22 5.78 4.21 13.53
C LYS A 22 6.36 4.31 12.12
N SER A 23 6.63 3.16 11.51
CA SER A 23 7.16 3.11 10.15
C SER A 23 6.04 3.31 9.13
N SER A 24 6.40 3.78 7.93
CA SER A 24 5.46 3.90 6.81
C SER A 24 4.89 2.53 6.40
N ARG A 25 5.69 1.46 6.58
CA ARG A 25 5.27 0.07 6.43
C ARG A 25 4.13 -0.28 7.39
N LEU A 26 4.30 0.01 8.69
CA LEU A 26 3.30 -0.29 9.70
C LEU A 26 2.00 0.46 9.44
N LEU A 27 2.08 1.74 9.03
CA LEU A 27 0.91 2.51 8.64
C LEU A 27 0.20 1.88 7.43
N TYR A 28 0.96 1.46 6.42
CA TYR A 28 0.43 0.78 5.25
C TYR A 28 -0.28 -0.53 5.62
N GLU A 29 0.37 -1.39 6.42
CA GLU A 29 -0.21 -2.66 6.88
C GLU A 29 -1.53 -2.43 7.63
N GLN A 30 -1.58 -1.43 8.51
CA GLN A 30 -2.80 -1.08 9.24
C GLN A 30 -3.93 -0.60 8.32
N GLN A 31 -3.60 0.24 7.34
CA GLN A 31 -4.58 0.76 6.38
C GLN A 31 -5.09 -0.34 5.45
N SER A 32 -4.21 -1.23 4.97
CA SER A 32 -4.58 -2.41 4.16
C SER A 32 -5.44 -3.40 4.94
N PHE A 33 -5.20 -3.54 6.26
CA PHE A 33 -6.07 -4.35 7.12
C PHE A 33 -7.50 -3.79 7.16
N PHE A 34 -7.66 -2.47 7.31
CA PHE A 34 -9.00 -1.85 7.29
C PHE A 34 -9.67 -1.95 5.92
N GLU A 35 -8.92 -1.78 4.83
CA GLU A 35 -9.43 -1.99 3.47
C GLU A 35 -10.00 -3.41 3.31
N ALA A 36 -9.25 -4.44 3.71
CA ALA A 36 -9.69 -5.82 3.64
C ALA A 36 -10.93 -6.12 4.49
N LEU A 37 -11.10 -5.41 5.62
CA LEU A 37 -12.24 -5.58 6.52
C LEU A 37 -13.56 -5.08 5.91
N PHE A 38 -13.50 -4.05 5.07
CA PHE A 38 -14.67 -3.44 4.42
C PHE A 38 -14.89 -3.90 2.97
N ASP A 39 -13.99 -4.71 2.40
CA ASP A 39 -14.16 -5.32 1.08
C ASP A 39 -15.13 -6.51 1.14
N LEU A 40 -16.40 -6.19 1.35
CA LEU A 40 -17.47 -7.17 1.46
C LEU A 40 -17.68 -7.95 0.16
N THR A 41 -17.41 -7.32 -0.99
CA THR A 41 -17.54 -7.97 -2.31
C THR A 41 -16.56 -9.13 -2.43
N LYS A 42 -15.29 -8.89 -2.05
CA LYS A 42 -14.27 -9.92 -2.02
C LYS A 42 -14.60 -11.00 -0.97
N ALA A 43 -14.96 -10.61 0.25
CA ALA A 43 -15.32 -11.56 1.30
C ALA A 43 -16.52 -12.46 0.91
N LEU A 44 -17.51 -11.91 0.21
CA LEU A 44 -18.64 -12.69 -0.32
C LEU A 44 -18.21 -13.67 -1.42
N SER A 45 -17.23 -13.30 -2.25
CA SER A 45 -16.71 -14.21 -3.29
C SER A 45 -15.96 -15.43 -2.71
N GLU A 46 -15.43 -15.30 -1.50
CA GLU A 46 -14.73 -16.37 -0.77
C GLU A 46 -15.70 -17.29 -0.01
N CYS A 47 -16.97 -16.91 0.14
CA CYS A 47 -18.01 -17.72 0.75
C CYS A 47 -18.49 -18.84 -0.19
N ASN A 48 -19.04 -19.93 0.37
CA ASN A 48 -19.66 -20.96 -0.46
C ASN A 48 -20.99 -20.50 -1.09
N THR A 49 -21.45 -21.19 -2.14
CA THR A 49 -22.62 -20.78 -2.94
C THR A 49 -23.91 -20.65 -2.11
N GLU A 50 -24.10 -21.52 -1.12
CA GLU A 50 -25.28 -21.51 -0.24
C GLU A 50 -25.26 -20.34 0.75
N GLN A 51 -24.10 -20.01 1.31
CA GLN A 51 -23.90 -18.81 2.13
C GLN A 51 -24.13 -17.54 1.31
N GLN A 52 -23.58 -17.49 0.08
CA GLN A 52 -23.78 -16.35 -0.81
C GLN A 52 -25.27 -16.11 -1.11
N LYS A 53 -26.02 -17.17 -1.45
CA LYS A 53 -27.47 -17.07 -1.67
C LYS A 53 -28.20 -16.55 -0.43
N LYS A 54 -27.93 -17.11 0.75
CA LYS A 54 -28.56 -16.68 2.01
C LYS A 54 -28.28 -15.22 2.36
N LEU A 55 -27.07 -14.74 2.09
CA LEU A 55 -26.69 -13.35 2.37
C LEU A 55 -27.31 -12.39 1.34
N ARG A 56 -27.41 -12.78 0.07
CA ARG A 56 -28.01 -11.98 -1.00
C ARG A 56 -29.53 -11.87 -0.92
N THR A 57 -30.21 -12.80 -0.24
CA THR A 57 -31.67 -12.75 -0.08
C THR A 57 -32.12 -11.95 1.14
N ARG A 58 -31.19 -11.43 1.95
CA ARG A 58 -31.54 -10.57 3.08
C ARG A 58 -32.08 -9.23 2.61
N LYS A 59 -33.07 -8.70 3.34
CA LYS A 59 -33.76 -7.45 2.98
C LYS A 59 -32.85 -6.23 3.03
N ASP A 60 -31.86 -6.25 3.92
CA ASP A 60 -30.90 -5.17 4.19
C ASP A 60 -29.62 -5.26 3.35
N VAL A 61 -29.49 -6.28 2.48
CA VAL A 61 -28.20 -6.56 1.80
C VAL A 61 -27.68 -5.38 1.00
N ASN A 62 -28.56 -4.64 0.31
CA ASN A 62 -28.16 -3.51 -0.53
C ASN A 62 -27.67 -2.33 0.32
N GLU A 63 -28.30 -2.07 1.47
CA GLU A 63 -27.90 -1.02 2.40
C GLU A 63 -26.55 -1.35 3.05
N VAL A 64 -26.37 -2.59 3.49
CA VAL A 64 -25.11 -3.07 4.08
C VAL A 64 -23.97 -3.01 3.06
N LEU A 65 -24.20 -3.43 1.82
CA LEU A 65 -23.21 -3.34 0.74
C LEU A 65 -22.85 -1.88 0.42
N ALA A 66 -23.84 -0.99 0.33
CA ALA A 66 -23.60 0.43 0.06
C ALA A 66 -22.81 1.10 1.19
N LEU A 67 -23.14 0.81 2.45
CA LEU A 67 -22.41 1.32 3.61
C LEU A 67 -20.96 0.82 3.64
N ASN A 68 -20.74 -0.47 3.41
CA ASN A 68 -19.38 -1.03 3.35
C ASN A 68 -18.59 -0.46 2.17
N ALA A 69 -19.21 -0.27 1.01
CA ALA A 69 -18.57 0.37 -0.14
C ALA A 69 -18.14 1.82 0.18
N ALA A 70 -18.95 2.57 0.92
CA ALA A 70 -18.59 3.92 1.36
C ALA A 70 -17.39 3.89 2.33
N LEU A 71 -17.37 2.96 3.30
CA LEU A 71 -16.25 2.78 4.23
C LEU A 71 -14.96 2.32 3.53
N LEU A 72 -15.10 1.39 2.59
CA LEU A 72 -13.99 0.92 1.76
C LEU A 72 -13.38 2.06 0.95
N LYS A 73 -14.22 2.93 0.37
CA LYS A 73 -13.75 4.10 -0.37
C LYS A 73 -12.91 5.03 0.50
N VAL A 74 -13.32 5.27 1.75
CA VAL A 74 -12.52 6.07 2.71
C VAL A 74 -11.16 5.42 2.95
N CYS A 75 -11.11 4.09 3.14
CA CYS A 75 -9.85 3.36 3.33
C CYS A 75 -8.94 3.47 2.10
N GLN A 76 -9.51 3.30 0.91
CA GLN A 76 -8.80 3.41 -0.37
C GLN A 76 -8.26 4.83 -0.61
N GLU A 77 -9.01 5.87 -0.27
CA GLU A 77 -8.54 7.25 -0.33
C GLU A 77 -7.33 7.46 0.60
N GLN A 78 -7.35 6.93 1.82
CA GLN A 78 -6.20 7.03 2.74
C GLN A 78 -5.00 6.21 2.25
N LEU A 79 -5.22 5.00 1.73
CA LEU A 79 -4.17 4.19 1.10
C LEU A 79 -3.58 4.87 -0.12
N SER A 80 -4.39 5.57 -0.92
CA SER A 80 -3.94 6.30 -2.10
C SER A 80 -2.98 7.46 -1.77
N ARG A 81 -2.96 7.92 -0.52
CA ARG A 81 -2.02 8.92 -0.01
C ARG A 81 -0.76 8.29 0.57
N ASN A 82 -0.75 6.97 0.77
CA ASN A 82 0.38 6.22 1.27
C ASN A 82 1.17 5.62 0.11
N ASP A 83 2.33 6.21 -0.19
CA ASP A 83 3.18 5.76 -1.29
C ASP A 83 4.03 4.53 -0.97
N PHE A 84 3.89 3.92 0.22
CA PHE A 84 4.75 2.81 0.63
C PHE A 84 4.77 1.64 -0.37
N ASN A 85 3.61 1.29 -0.95
CA ASN A 85 3.48 0.22 -1.94
C ASN A 85 3.42 0.73 -3.39
N ARG A 86 3.71 2.02 -3.65
CA ARG A 86 3.69 2.59 -5.00
C ARG A 86 5.09 2.67 -5.56
N ILE A 87 5.38 1.85 -6.57
CA ILE A 87 6.68 1.82 -7.23
C ILE A 87 6.54 2.37 -8.64
N SER A 88 7.23 3.48 -8.91
CA SER A 88 7.40 3.97 -10.28
C SER A 88 8.43 3.10 -11.00
N LEU A 89 7.96 2.19 -11.86
CA LEU A 89 8.84 1.36 -12.69
C LEU A 89 9.72 2.24 -13.61
N THR A 90 9.17 3.33 -14.14
CA THR A 90 9.95 4.27 -14.96
C THR A 90 11.11 4.90 -14.21
N ARG A 91 10.98 5.16 -12.91
CA ARG A 91 12.09 5.63 -12.06
C ARG A 91 13.02 4.49 -11.67
N LEU A 92 12.48 3.33 -11.32
CA LEU A 92 13.25 2.15 -10.91
C LEU A 92 14.20 1.67 -12.02
N PHE A 93 13.74 1.69 -13.27
CA PHE A 93 14.49 1.26 -14.45
C PHE A 93 15.16 2.42 -15.21
N ALA A 94 15.19 3.63 -14.65
CA ALA A 94 15.72 4.80 -15.35
C ALA A 94 17.19 4.65 -15.77
N SER A 95 18.01 4.03 -14.92
CA SER A 95 19.43 3.76 -15.17
C SER A 95 19.68 2.71 -16.27
N MET A 96 18.75 1.77 -16.47
CA MET A 96 18.86 0.75 -17.54
C MET A 96 18.58 1.34 -18.93
N ARG A 97 17.80 2.42 -19.01
CA ARG A 97 17.58 3.14 -20.28
C ARG A 97 18.81 3.93 -20.71
N THR A 98 19.56 4.50 -19.77
CA THR A 98 20.79 5.23 -20.08
C THR A 98 21.93 4.33 -20.57
N THR A 99 22.00 3.08 -20.08
CA THR A 99 23.02 2.11 -20.55
C THR A 99 22.67 1.52 -21.93
N ALA A 100 21.39 1.39 -22.26
CA ALA A 100 20.97 0.97 -23.60
C ALA A 100 21.27 2.03 -24.67
N ALA A 101 21.17 3.33 -24.34
CA ALA A 101 21.50 4.43 -25.24
C ALA A 101 23.02 4.64 -25.42
N ALA A 102 23.84 4.25 -24.45
CA ALA A 102 25.30 4.36 -24.52
C ALA A 102 25.99 3.23 -25.31
N GLY A 103 25.25 2.19 -25.70
CA GLY A 103 25.78 1.03 -26.46
C GLY A 103 25.74 1.17 -27.99
N PHE A 104 25.30 2.31 -28.53
CA PHE A 104 25.13 2.56 -29.97
C PHE A 104 25.96 3.74 -30.47
N VAL A 105 27.20 3.87 -30.01
CA VAL A 105 28.20 4.75 -30.66
C VAL A 105 29.54 4.03 -30.67
N GLY A 106 29.93 3.51 -31.84
CA GLY A 106 31.30 3.04 -32.09
C GLY A 106 31.36 1.73 -32.87
N GLY A 107 31.42 1.83 -34.20
CA GLY A 107 31.66 0.69 -35.08
C GLY A 107 31.43 1.02 -36.56
N ALA A 108 32.12 2.04 -37.06
CA ALA A 108 32.45 2.20 -38.47
C ALA A 108 33.96 2.12 -38.59
#